data_AF-A0A1C6SI75-F1
#
_entry.id   AF-A0A1C6SI75-F1
#
_cell.length_a   1.000
_cell.length_b   1.000
_cell.length_c   1.000
_cell.angle_alpha   90.00
_cell.angle_beta   90.00
_cell.angle_gamma   90.00
#
_symmetry.space_group_name_H-M   'P 1'
#
loop_
_entity.id
_entity.type
_entity.pdbx_description
1 polymer ?
#
loop_
_entity_poly.entity_id
_entity_poly.type
_entity_poly.pdbx_seq_one_letter_code
_entity_poly.pdbx_strand_id
1 'polypeptide(L)' 'MSATTCVCLPRWQRLYTVIEGMRYEVEPAATDTATSLLFRAWCAGCGAEFTRPFRLGARDLRAA' A
#
# COMPACT_ATOMS: atom_id res chain seq x y z
N MET A 1 -0.89 6.57 -17.77
CA MET A 1 -0.04 6.27 -16.61
C MET A 1 0.27 4.78 -16.67
N SER A 2 1.51 4.42 -16.98
CA SER A 2 1.91 3.00 -17.01
C SER A 2 1.92 2.45 -15.59
N ALA A 3 1.14 1.41 -15.32
CA ALA A 3 1.24 0.66 -14.08
C ALA A 3 2.63 0.02 -14.04
N THR A 4 3.55 0.62 -13.29
CA THR A 4 4.92 0.10 -13.16
C THR A 4 4.84 -1.21 -12.39
N THR A 5 5.28 -2.30 -12.99
CA THR A 5 5.39 -3.59 -12.29
C THR A 5 6.50 -3.49 -11.25
N CYS A 6 6.27 -4.00 -10.03
CA CYS A 6 7.29 -4.01 -8.99
C CYS A 6 8.54 -4.81 -9.44
N VAL A 7 9.69 -4.17 -9.36
CA VAL A 7 11.00 -4.75 -9.70
C VAL A 7 11.80 -5.22 -8.47
N CYS A 8 11.28 -5.01 -7.26
CA CYS A 8 11.94 -5.45 -6.04
C CYS A 8 12.00 -6.99 -5.93
N LEU A 9 13.02 -7.50 -5.23
CA LEU A 9 13.18 -8.92 -4.90
C LEU A 9 13.30 -9.08 -3.37
N PRO A 10 12.35 -9.77 -2.71
CA PRO A 10 11.05 -10.19 -3.21
C PRO A 10 10.13 -8.99 -3.53
N ARG A 11 9.17 -9.20 -4.44
CA ARG A 11 8.23 -8.16 -4.83
C ARG A 11 7.34 -7.76 -3.65
N TRP A 12 7.00 -6.47 -3.59
CA TRP A 12 6.04 -5.94 -2.63
C TRP A 12 6.43 -6.13 -1.15
N GLN A 13 7.73 -6.17 -0.82
CA GLN A 13 8.20 -6.32 0.57
C GLN A 13 7.66 -5.26 1.53
N ARG A 14 7.53 -4.02 1.05
CA ARG A 14 6.98 -2.90 1.81
C ARG A 14 6.07 -2.11 0.90
N LEU A 15 4.85 -1.89 1.37
CA LEU A 15 3.84 -1.08 0.73
C LEU A 15 3.53 0.11 1.61
N TYR A 16 3.19 1.23 0.99
CA TYR A 16 2.68 2.39 1.68
C TYR A 16 1.49 2.98 0.91
N THR A 17 0.62 3.66 1.64
CA THR A 17 -0.41 4.56 1.09
C THR A 17 -0.13 5.98 1.54
N VAL A 18 -0.71 6.97 0.87
CA VAL A 18 -0.69 8.36 1.29
C VAL A 18 -2.11 8.78 1.62
N ILE A 19 -2.35 9.10 2.90
CA ILE A 19 -3.64 9.59 3.40
C ILE A 19 -3.37 11.00 3.94
N GLU A 20 -4.06 12.00 3.39
CA GLU A 20 -3.91 13.41 3.79
C GLU A 20 -2.46 13.92 3.76
N GLY A 21 -1.66 13.45 2.80
CA GLY A 21 -0.25 13.81 2.65
C GLY A 21 0.71 13.05 3.56
N MET A 22 0.21 12.21 4.47
CA MET A 22 1.02 11.39 5.36
C MET A 22 1.14 9.95 4.84
N ARG A 23 2.34 9.37 4.97
CA ARG A 23 2.62 7.99 4.53
C ARG A 23 2.30 7.02 5.65
N TYR A 24 1.50 6.01 5.33
CA TYR A 24 1.15 4.91 6.22
C TYR A 24 1.63 3.59 5.65
N GLU A 25 2.12 2.69 6.51
CA GLU A 25 2.49 1.34 6.09
C GLU A 25 1.21 0.52 5.88
N VAL A 26 1.18 -0.24 4.79
CA VAL A 26 0.03 -1.09 4.46
C VAL A 26 0.48 -2.51 4.15
N GLU A 27 -0.43 -3.44 4.38
CA GLU A 27 -0.25 -4.85 4.06
C GLU A 27 -1.28 -5.27 3.01
N PRO A 28 -0.95 -6.23 2.12
CA PRO A 28 -1.94 -6.86 1.28
C PRO A 28 -3.10 -7.44 2.10
N ALA A 29 -4.32 -7.28 1.58
CA ALA A 29 -5.53 -7.82 2.17
C ALA A 29 -6.17 -8.86 1.24
N ALA A 30 -6.93 -9.80 1.81
CA ALA A 30 -7.64 -10.81 1.03
C ALA A 30 -8.87 -10.24 0.31
N THR A 31 -9.48 -9.19 0.86
CA THR A 31 -10.70 -8.56 0.36
C THR A 31 -10.55 -7.04 0.40
N ASP A 32 -11.40 -6.35 -0.35
CA ASP A 32 -11.48 -4.89 -0.31
C ASP A 32 -11.70 -4.38 1.11
N THR A 33 -11.01 -3.29 1.44
CA THR A 33 -11.18 -2.53 2.68
C THR A 33 -11.57 -1.10 2.33
N ALA A 34 -12.11 -0.36 3.30
CA ALA A 34 -12.37 1.07 3.12
C ALA A 34 -11.10 1.81 2.63
N THR A 35 -9.93 1.45 3.17
CA THR A 35 -8.65 2.05 2.76
C THR A 35 -8.30 1.72 1.31
N SER A 36 -8.46 0.47 0.87
CA SER A 36 -8.10 0.10 -0.52
C SER A 36 -9.10 0.58 -1.57
N LEU A 37 -10.33 0.91 -1.16
CA LEU A 37 -11.33 1.51 -2.04
C LEU A 37 -11.15 3.02 -2.20
N LEU A 38 -10.62 3.69 -1.17
CA LEU A 38 -10.48 5.15 -1.14
C LEU A 38 -9.08 5.64 -1.54
N PHE A 39 -8.06 4.81 -1.35
CA PHE A 39 -6.66 5.21 -1.54
C PHE A 39 -5.92 4.24 -2.45
N ARG A 40 -4.79 4.71 -2.98
CA ARG A 40 -3.86 3.89 -3.77
C ARG A 40 -2.68 3.48 -2.87
N ALA A 41 -2.10 2.32 -3.18
CA ALA A 41 -0.89 1.85 -2.51
C ALA A 41 0.28 1.80 -3.50
N TRP A 42 1.49 1.91 -2.97
CA TRP A 42 2.73 1.86 -3.75
C TRP A 42 3.80 1.04 -3.04
N CYS A 43 4.70 0.46 -3.82
CA CYS A 43 5.90 -0.16 -3.30
C CYS A 43 6.86 0.89 -2.76
N ALA A 44 7.28 0.75 -1.50
CA ALA A 44 8.23 1.65 -0.86
C ALA A 44 9.64 1.59 -1.48
N GLY A 45 9.99 0.48 -2.15
CA GLY A 45 11.31 0.30 -2.77
C GLY A 45 11.43 0.87 -4.18
N CYS A 46 10.43 0.64 -5.04
CA CYS A 46 10.49 1.01 -6.47
C CYS A 46 9.38 1.96 -6.95
N GLY A 47 8.44 2.34 -6.08
CA GLY A 47 7.34 3.25 -6.44
C GLY A 47 6.25 2.64 -7.34
N ALA A 48 6.35 1.35 -7.66
CA ALA A 48 5.30 0.62 -8.39
C ALA A 48 3.95 0.72 -7.69
N GLU A 49 2.88 1.03 -8.43
CA GLU A 49 1.51 1.06 -7.90
C GLU A 49 1.02 -0.37 -7.60
N PHE A 50 0.47 -0.57 -6.41
CA PHE A 50 -0.10 -1.82 -5.96
C PHE A 50 -1.62 -1.79 -6.13
N THR A 51 -2.14 -2.60 -7.05
CA THR A 51 -3.54 -2.56 -7.51
C THR A 51 -4.44 -3.61 -6.85
N ARG A 52 -3.93 -4.30 -5.83
CA ARG A 52 -4.67 -5.33 -5.09
C ARG A 52 -5.17 -4.76 -3.77
N PRO A 53 -6.19 -5.37 -3.14
CA PRO A 53 -6.67 -4.93 -1.84
C PRO A 53 -5.55 -4.88 -0.80
N PHE A 54 -5.62 -3.88 0.06
CA PHE A 54 -4.66 -3.63 1.13
C PHE A 54 -5.36 -3.05 2.35
N ARG A 55 -4.68 -3.09 3.50
CA ARG A 55 -5.15 -2.54 4.77
C ARG A 55 -4.00 -1.82 5.47
N LEU A 56 -4.33 -0.87 6.35
CA LEU A 56 -3.33 -0.27 7.24
C LEU A 56 -2.64 -1.35 8.08
N GLY A 57 -1.32 -1.25 8.21
CA GLY A 57 -0.54 -2.15 9.05
C GLY A 57 -0.97 -2.05 10.52
N ALA A 58 -0.81 -3.14 11.26
CA ALA A 58 -1.21 -3.20 12.68
C ALA A 58 -0.50 -2.15 13.58
N ARG A 59 0.62 -1.58 13.10
CA ARG A 59 1.34 -0.50 13.80
C ARG A 59 0.60 0.83 13.73
N ASP A 60 -0.06 1.11 12.61
CA ASP A 60 -0.73 2.39 12.36
C ASP A 60 -2.16 2.42 12.94
N LEU A 61 -2.82 1.25 13.08
CA LEU A 61 -4.12 1.13 13.74
C LEU A 61 -4.10 1.48 15.24
N ARG A 62 -2.94 1.51 15.88
CA ARG A 62 -2.81 1.87 17.30
C ARG A 62 -2.59 3.37 17.55
N ALA A 63 -2.33 4.14 16.49
CA ALA A 63 -2.07 5.57 16.59
C ALA A 63 -3.32 6.44 16.35
N ALA A 64 -4.47 5.81 16.06
CA ALA A 64 -5.75 6.46 15.79
C ALA A 64 -6.75 6.27 16.94
#